data_AF-A0A918XBT9-F1
#
_entry.id   AF-A0A918XBT9-F1
#
_cell.length_a   1.000
_cell.length_b   1.000
_cell.length_c   1.000
_cell.angle_alpha   90.00
_cell.angle_beta   90.00
_cell.angle_gamma   90.00
#
_symmetry.space_group_name_H-M   'P 1'
#
loop_
_entity.id
_entity.type
_entity.pdbx_description
1 polymer ?
#
loop_
_entity_poly.entity_id
_entity_poly.type
_entity_poly.pdbx_seq_one_letter_code
_entity_poly.pdbx_strand_id
1 'polypeptide(L)'
;MSDWFITGLFFGLLSGFLLWTAIHSTKPGIDIHKSPGVRVPSTLESEEAWHAAHKRAQPYFFGSGLLLSLVAIGFLVWASTADVPGSATPPTLIALAAATLVLGVGALLGVRAAGAVRSAC
;
A
#
# COMPACT_ATOMS: atom_id res chain seq x y z
N MET A 1 21.84 13.66 9.87
CA MET A 1 21.24 12.81 8.82
C MET A 1 20.16 13.65 8.17
N SER A 2 20.17 13.87 6.85
CA SER A 2 19.24 14.81 6.22
C SER A 2 17.80 14.29 6.26
N ASP A 3 16.82 15.18 6.41
CA ASP A 3 15.39 14.84 6.41
C ASP A 3 14.97 14.02 5.18
N TRP A 4 15.64 14.26 4.05
CA TRP A 4 15.49 13.52 2.80
C TRP A 4 15.90 12.05 2.93
N PHE A 5 17.00 11.76 3.61
CA PHE A 5 17.45 10.38 3.82
C PHE A 5 16.46 9.61 4.69
N ILE A 6 16.02 10.21 5.80
CA ILE A 6 15.03 9.58 6.71
C ILE A 6 13.72 9.33 5.96
N THR A 7 13.26 10.30 5.18
CA THR A 7 12.02 10.16 4.39
C THR A 7 12.19 9.07 3.31
N GLY A 8 13.34 8.99 2.65
CA GLY A 8 13.65 7.93 1.69
C GLY A 8 13.56 6.54 2.31
N LEU A 9 14.14 6.35 3.50
CA LEU A 9 14.02 5.10 4.25
C LEU A 9 12.57 4.79 4.64
N PHE A 10 11.83 5.78 5.12
CA PHE A 10 10.41 5.63 5.44
C PHE A 10 9.59 5.14 4.24
N PHE A 11 9.75 5.76 3.07
CA PHE A 11 9.05 5.32 1.86
C PHE A 11 9.51 3.95 1.38
N GLY A 12 10.79 3.62 1.53
CA GLY A 12 11.31 2.28 1.22
C GLY A 12 10.66 1.20 2.07
N LEU A 13 10.55 1.42 3.38
CA LEU A 13 9.88 0.50 4.31
C LEU A 13 8.38 0.40 4.02
N LEU A 14 7.71 1.54 3.79
CA LEU A 14 6.29 1.58 3.46
C LEU A 14 6.01 0.85 2.14
N SER A 15 6.85 1.06 1.11
CA SER A 15 6.77 0.31 -0.15
C SER A 15 6.89 -1.20 0.09
N GLY A 16 7.92 -1.63 0.82
CA GLY A 16 8.13 -3.05 1.14
C GLY A 16 6.91 -3.66 1.82
N PHE A 17 6.31 -2.94 2.77
CA PHE A 17 5.08 -3.36 3.44
C PHE A 17 3.89 -3.48 2.47
N LEU A 18 3.70 -2.52 1.56
CA LEU A 18 2.60 -2.56 0.59
C LEU A 18 2.76 -3.70 -0.42
N LEU A 19 3.96 -3.90 -0.96
CA LEU A 19 4.28 -5.00 -1.87
C LEU A 19 4.09 -6.35 -1.18
N TRP A 20 4.57 -6.47 0.06
CA TRP A 20 4.35 -7.66 0.87
C TRP A 20 2.85 -7.92 1.10
N THR A 21 2.07 -6.90 1.44
CA THR A 21 0.61 -7.02 1.62
C THR A 21 -0.07 -7.47 0.32
N ALA A 22 0.28 -6.89 -0.83
CA ALA A 22 -0.29 -7.26 -2.13
C ALA A 22 -0.12 -8.75 -2.47
N ILE A 23 1.01 -9.33 -2.06
CA ILE A 23 1.35 -10.73 -2.31
C ILE A 23 0.82 -11.65 -1.22
N HIS A 24 1.00 -11.29 0.05
CA HIS A 24 0.69 -12.15 1.19
C HIS A 24 -0.82 -12.31 1.37
N SER A 25 -1.59 -11.22 1.27
CA SER A 25 -3.04 -11.23 1.50
C SER A 25 -3.84 -11.95 0.42
N THR A 26 -3.22 -12.37 -0.67
CA THR A 26 -3.86 -13.10 -1.78
C THR A 26 -3.48 -14.58 -1.84
N LYS A 27 -2.63 -15.06 -0.91
CA LYS A 27 -2.23 -16.47 -0.87
C LYS A 27 -3.40 -17.36 -0.42
N PRO A 28 -3.54 -18.60 -0.93
CA PRO A 28 -4.52 -19.54 -0.40
C PRO A 28 -4.23 -19.96 1.05
N GLY A 29 -5.27 -20.21 1.85
CA GLY A 29 -5.13 -20.79 3.20
C GLY A 29 -4.55 -19.83 4.25
N ILE A 30 -4.72 -18.53 4.06
CA ILE A 30 -4.19 -17.53 5.00
C ILE A 30 -5.12 -17.38 6.20
N ASP A 31 -4.52 -17.07 7.35
CA ASP A 31 -5.30 -16.63 8.51
C ASP A 31 -5.74 -15.18 8.31
N ILE A 32 -7.01 -15.00 7.90
CA ILE A 32 -7.61 -13.68 7.63
C ILE A 32 -7.61 -12.76 8.86
N HIS A 33 -7.52 -13.32 10.07
CA HIS A 33 -7.46 -12.52 11.30
C HIS A 33 -6.04 -12.02 11.61
N LYS A 34 -5.01 -12.62 11.02
CA LYS A 34 -3.61 -12.20 11.20
C LYS A 34 -2.98 -11.53 9.98
N SER A 35 -3.56 -11.69 8.79
CA SER A 35 -3.01 -11.09 7.59
C SER A 35 -3.13 -9.55 7.57
N PRO A 36 -2.12 -8.84 7.00
CA PRO A 36 -2.27 -7.45 6.62
C PRO A 36 -3.33 -7.30 5.51
N GLY A 37 -3.89 -6.11 5.35
CA GLY A 37 -4.83 -5.82 4.26
C GLY A 37 -5.99 -4.91 4.67
N VAL A 38 -7.04 -4.93 3.84
CA VAL A 38 -8.28 -4.19 4.09
C VAL A 38 -9.12 -4.97 5.09
N ARG A 39 -9.13 -4.51 6.34
CA ARG A 39 -9.78 -5.22 7.46
C ARG A 39 -11.03 -4.48 7.90
N VAL A 40 -12.15 -4.85 7.29
CA VAL A 40 -13.49 -4.34 7.63
C VAL A 40 -14.43 -5.53 7.80
N PRO A 41 -15.60 -5.37 8.44
CA PRO A 41 -16.48 -6.50 8.72
C PRO A 41 -16.79 -7.38 7.50
N SER A 42 -17.06 -6.78 6.33
CA SER A 42 -17.36 -7.52 5.10
C SER A 42 -16.18 -8.32 4.54
N THR A 43 -14.93 -7.90 4.78
CA THR A 43 -13.75 -8.63 4.29
C THR A 43 -13.30 -9.74 5.24
N LEU A 44 -13.80 -9.73 6.48
CA LEU A 44 -13.47 -10.70 7.53
C LEU A 44 -14.57 -11.75 7.76
N GLU A 45 -15.66 -11.69 6.99
CA GLU A 45 -16.82 -12.59 7.11
C GLU A 45 -16.47 -14.04 6.72
N SER A 46 -15.64 -14.21 5.69
CA SER A 46 -15.17 -15.51 5.23
C SER A 46 -13.84 -15.39 4.50
N GLU A 47 -13.13 -16.52 4.35
CA GLU A 47 -11.90 -16.57 3.53
C GLU A 47 -12.19 -16.21 2.05
N GLU A 48 -13.36 -16.57 1.54
CA GLU A 48 -13.78 -16.22 0.18
C GLU A 48 -13.97 -14.71 0.01
N ALA A 49 -14.64 -14.06 0.95
CA ALA A 49 -14.81 -12.60 0.94
C ALA A 49 -13.47 -11.88 1.05
N TRP A 50 -12.56 -12.41 1.88
CA TRP A 50 -11.19 -11.92 1.99
C TRP A 50 -10.46 -11.99 0.64
N HIS A 51 -10.47 -13.14 -0.02
CA HIS A 51 -9.80 -13.34 -1.31
C HIS A 51 -10.41 -12.49 -2.41
N ALA A 52 -11.73 -12.38 -2.47
CA ALA A 52 -12.42 -11.53 -3.44
C ALA A 52 -11.98 -10.07 -3.30
N ALA A 53 -11.94 -9.55 -2.06
CA ALA A 53 -11.47 -8.20 -1.79
C ALA A 53 -10.00 -8.00 -2.17
N HIS A 54 -9.11 -8.88 -1.71
CA HIS A 54 -7.68 -8.68 -1.85
C HIS A 54 -7.17 -8.97 -3.26
N LYS A 55 -7.78 -9.90 -4.01
CA LYS A 55 -7.50 -10.04 -5.45
C LYS A 55 -7.88 -8.79 -6.22
N ARG A 56 -9.01 -8.15 -5.87
CA ARG A 56 -9.44 -6.91 -6.53
C ARG A 56 -8.57 -5.71 -6.15
N ALA A 57 -8.16 -5.63 -4.89
CA ALA A 57 -7.32 -4.55 -4.38
C ALA A 57 -5.83 -4.70 -4.75
N GLN A 58 -5.37 -5.93 -5.04
CA GLN A 58 -3.95 -6.25 -5.26
C GLN A 58 -3.23 -5.31 -6.25
N PRO A 59 -3.77 -4.99 -7.45
CA PRO A 59 -3.05 -4.13 -8.39
C PRO A 59 -2.76 -2.73 -7.83
N TYR A 60 -3.64 -2.22 -6.96
CA TYR A 60 -3.51 -0.90 -6.34
C TYR A 60 -2.45 -0.91 -5.23
N PHE A 61 -2.43 -1.95 -4.40
CA PHE A 61 -1.38 -2.13 -3.39
C PHE A 61 -0.02 -2.33 -4.04
N PHE A 62 0.05 -3.16 -5.08
CA PHE A 62 1.28 -3.41 -5.83
C PHE A 62 1.77 -2.14 -6.54
N GLY A 63 0.89 -1.45 -7.25
CA GLY A 63 1.20 -0.19 -7.95
C GLY A 63 1.68 0.91 -7.00
N SER A 64 1.00 1.09 -5.86
CA SER A 64 1.42 2.03 -4.82
C SER A 64 2.78 1.66 -4.22
N GLY A 65 3.03 0.36 -3.99
CA GLY A 65 4.34 -0.13 -3.55
C GLY A 65 5.44 0.25 -4.54
N LEU A 66 5.25 -0.06 -5.83
CA LEU A 66 6.22 0.31 -6.87
C LEU A 66 6.45 1.81 -6.97
N LEU A 67 5.39 2.62 -6.93
CA LEU A 67 5.48 4.08 -6.93
C LEU A 67 6.34 4.56 -5.76
N LEU A 68 6.06 4.07 -4.55
CA LEU A 68 6.80 4.47 -3.35
C LEU A 68 8.24 3.97 -3.35
N SER A 69 8.55 2.84 -4.00
CA SER A 69 9.95 2.43 -4.23
C SER A 69 10.71 3.46 -5.06
N LEU A 70 10.11 3.96 -6.15
CA LEU A 70 10.74 4.98 -6.99
C LEU A 70 10.91 6.30 -6.24
N VAL A 71 9.90 6.71 -5.47
CA VAL A 71 9.99 7.88 -4.58
C VAL A 71 11.12 7.70 -3.56
N ALA A 72 11.20 6.55 -2.89
CA ALA A 72 12.25 6.26 -1.92
C ALA A 72 13.65 6.40 -2.54
N ILE A 73 13.87 5.81 -3.72
CA ILE A 73 15.14 5.93 -4.45
C ILE A 73 15.43 7.40 -4.77
N GLY A 74 14.45 8.14 -5.28
CA GLY A 74 14.61 9.57 -5.60
C GLY A 74 15.04 10.40 -4.38
N PHE A 75 14.43 10.14 -3.22
CA PHE A 75 14.79 10.82 -1.97
C PHE A 75 16.20 10.46 -1.48
N LEU A 76 16.59 9.19 -1.56
CA LEU A 76 17.93 8.74 -1.16
C LEU A 76 19.02 9.28 -2.09
N VAL A 77 18.75 9.32 -3.40
CA VAL A 77 19.66 9.92 -4.37
C VAL A 77 19.79 11.42 -4.10
N TRP A 78 18.67 12.16 -4.00
CA TRP A 78 18.71 13.59 -3.70
C TRP A 78 19.44 13.91 -2.39
N ALA A 79 19.21 13.11 -1.35
CA ALA A 79 19.91 13.23 -0.08
C ALA A 79 21.43 13.07 -0.18
N SER A 80 21.93 12.33 -1.16
CA SER A 80 23.36 12.05 -1.34
C SER A 80 24.06 12.97 -2.34
N THR A 81 23.32 13.59 -3.26
CA THR A 81 23.90 14.39 -4.34
C THR A 81 23.64 15.90 -4.25
N ALA A 82 22.66 16.35 -3.47
CA ALA A 82 22.30 17.76 -3.44
C ALA A 82 23.13 18.57 -2.44
N ASP A 83 23.76 19.65 -2.92
CA ASP A 83 24.54 20.58 -2.07
C ASP A 83 23.66 21.35 -1.08
N VAL A 84 22.45 21.76 -1.51
CA VAL A 84 21.45 22.46 -0.69
C VAL A 84 20.08 21.83 -0.92
N PRO A 85 19.73 20.73 -0.21
CA PRO A 85 18.59 19.90 -0.55
C PRO A 85 17.22 20.53 -0.26
N GLY A 86 17.15 21.61 0.53
CA GLY A 86 15.88 22.24 0.93
C GLY A 86 15.02 21.33 1.82
N SER A 87 13.72 21.64 1.93
CA SER A 87 12.77 20.88 2.75
C SER A 87 12.22 19.66 2.01
N ALA A 88 12.27 18.50 2.67
CA ALA A 88 11.63 17.27 2.20
C ALA A 88 10.10 17.27 2.37
N THR A 89 9.53 18.19 3.15
CA THR A 89 8.11 18.13 3.57
C THR A 89 7.13 18.19 2.39
N PRO A 90 7.21 19.16 1.45
CA PRO A 90 6.26 19.20 0.34
C PRO A 90 6.24 17.94 -0.54
N PRO A 91 7.38 17.40 -1.04
CA PRO A 91 7.36 16.19 -1.86
C PRO A 91 6.90 14.95 -1.06
N THR A 92 7.19 14.88 0.24
CA THR A 92 6.67 13.81 1.11
C THR A 92 5.15 13.81 1.14
N LEU A 93 4.53 14.97 1.35
CA LEU A 93 3.07 15.09 1.40
C LEU A 93 2.43 14.74 0.05
N ILE A 94 3.04 15.15 -1.06
CA ILE A 94 2.57 14.81 -2.41
C ILE A 94 2.59 13.29 -2.63
N ALA A 95 3.71 12.63 -2.31
CA ALA A 95 3.85 11.19 -2.47
C ALA A 95 2.86 10.41 -1.59
N LEU A 96 2.67 10.84 -0.33
CA LEU A 96 1.69 10.25 0.58
C LEU A 96 0.26 10.43 0.07
N ALA A 97 -0.10 11.63 -0.41
CA ALA A 97 -1.43 11.89 -0.95
C ALA A 97 -1.72 11.00 -2.18
N ALA A 98 -0.76 10.91 -3.11
CA ALA A 98 -0.90 10.07 -4.30
C ALA A 98 -1.08 8.59 -3.93
N ALA A 99 -0.22 8.04 -3.07
CA ALA A 99 -0.32 6.65 -2.62
C ALA A 99 -1.64 6.38 -1.89
N THR A 100 -2.08 7.31 -1.03
CA THR A 100 -3.34 7.20 -0.28
C THR A 100 -4.55 7.16 -1.20
N LEU A 101 -4.59 8.00 -2.24
CA LEU A 101 -5.68 7.99 -3.23
C LEU A 101 -5.75 6.66 -3.98
N VAL A 102 -4.62 6.15 -4.46
CA VAL A 102 -4.56 4.86 -5.17
C VAL A 102 -4.98 3.70 -4.26
N LEU A 103 -4.48 3.67 -3.02
CA LEU A 103 -4.87 2.66 -2.03
C LEU A 103 -6.35 2.77 -1.64
N GLY A 104 -6.88 3.99 -1.50
CA GLY A 104 -8.29 4.24 -1.20
C GLY A 104 -9.22 3.70 -2.28
N VAL A 105 -8.87 3.88 -3.56
CA VAL A 105 -9.59 3.28 -4.69
C VAL A 105 -9.52 1.76 -4.62
N GLY A 106 -8.33 1.19 -4.41
CA GLY A 106 -8.16 -0.26 -4.28
C GLY A 106 -8.98 -0.86 -3.13
N ALA A 107 -8.98 -0.20 -1.97
CA ALA A 107 -9.75 -0.61 -0.80
C ALA A 107 -11.26 -0.54 -1.07
N LEU A 108 -11.75 0.55 -1.65
CA LEU A 108 -13.17 0.68 -2.01
C LEU A 108 -13.63 -0.44 -2.95
N LEU A 109 -12.83 -0.73 -3.99
CA LEU A 109 -13.14 -1.80 -4.93
C LEU A 109 -13.06 -3.18 -4.29
N GLY A 110 -12.11 -3.39 -3.38
CA GLY A 110 -12.01 -4.62 -2.59
C GLY A 110 -13.22 -4.85 -1.69
N VAL A 111 -13.63 -3.83 -0.93
CA VAL A 111 -14.82 -3.91 -0.06
C VAL A 111 -16.09 -4.21 -0.85
N ARG A 112 -16.26 -3.59 -2.03
CA ARG A 112 -17.38 -3.90 -2.92
C ARG A 112 -17.36 -5.34 -3.43
N ALA A 113 -16.17 -5.86 -3.76
CA ALA A 113 -16.03 -7.25 -4.20
C ALA A 113 -16.37 -8.25 -3.08
N ALA A 114 -15.94 -8.00 -1.84
CA ALA A 114 -16.37 -8.81 -0.69
C ALA A 114 -17.88 -8.75 -0.46
N GLY A 115 -18.49 -7.56 -0.54
CA GLY A 115 -19.93 -7.41 -0.39
C GLY A 115 -20.74 -8.18 -1.43
N ALA A 116 -20.22 -8.32 -2.66
CA ALA A 116 -20.86 -9.09 -3.71
C ALA A 116 -20.90 -10.60 -3.42
N VAL A 117 -19.88 -11.13 -2.72
CA VAL A 117 -19.85 -12.54 -2.28
C VAL A 117 -20.99 -12.80 -1.29
N ARG A 118 -21.18 -11.92 -0.30
CA ARG A 118 -22.27 -12.06 0.69
C ARG A 118 -23.66 -12.12 0.05
N SER A 119 -23.90 -11.32 -1.00
CA SER A 119 -25.20 -11.29 -1.69
C SER A 119 -25.46 -12.50 -2.61
N ALA A 120 -24.47 -13.37 -2.83
CA ALA A 120 -24.60 -14.56 -3.68
C ALA A 120 -24.87 -15.85 -2.87
N CYS A 121 -24.76 -15.80 -1.54
CA CYS A 121 -25.08 -16.88 -0.60
C CYS A 121 -26.48 -16.71 -0.02
#